data_AF-A0A7S6CCN7-F1
#
_entry.id   AF-A0A7S6CCN7-F1
#
_cell.length_a   1.000
_cell.length_b   1.000
_cell.length_c   1.000
_cell.angle_alpha   90.00
_cell.angle_beta   90.00
_cell.angle_gamma   90.00
#
_symmetry.space_group_name_H-M   'P 1'
#
loop_
_entity.id
_entity.type
_entity.pdbx_description
1 polymer ?
#
loop_
_entity_poly.entity_id
_entity_poly.type
_entity_poly.pdbx_seq_one_letter_code
_entity_poly.pdbx_strand_id
1 'polypeptide(L)'
;FLRVMKSMNFVYNNVWIIIALLGMILSSFICVFQSDSKSLAAYSSVTHMSFLLLSLIFMMMSSKNSALMMMLAHGYTSTLMFYVIGEFYHTSSTRMIYFMNSFMNSSMIFSIMFAMIFLSNSGMPPSLSFLSQFIII
;
A
#
# COMPACT_ATOMS: atom_id res chain seq x y z
N PHE A 1 3.19 -21.89 -6.74
CA PHE A 1 2.15 -20.97 -6.24
C PHE A 1 0.73 -21.55 -6.38
N LEU A 2 0.20 -21.74 -7.59
CA LEU A 2 -1.19 -22.22 -7.82
C LEU A 2 -1.51 -23.59 -7.18
N ARG A 3 -0.54 -24.50 -7.17
CA ARG A 3 -0.68 -25.83 -6.57
C ARG A 3 -0.73 -25.78 -5.03
N VAL A 4 -0.03 -24.81 -4.44
CA VAL A 4 -0.04 -24.53 -2.98
C VAL A 4 -1.33 -23.85 -2.55
N MET A 5 -1.84 -22.92 -3.36
CA MET A 5 -3.13 -22.27 -3.09
C MET A 5 -4.31 -23.24 -3.23
N LYS A 6 -4.25 -24.16 -4.20
CA LYS A 6 -5.24 -25.25 -4.30
C LYS A 6 -5.12 -26.28 -3.17
N SER A 7 -3.93 -26.55 -2.65
CA SER A 7 -3.73 -27.50 -1.55
C SER A 7 -4.15 -26.96 -0.19
N MET A 8 -4.19 -25.63 -0.02
CA MET A 8 -4.72 -24.94 1.17
C MET A 8 -6.25 -24.98 1.20
N ASN A 9 -6.86 -26.16 1.02
CA ASN A 9 -8.30 -26.43 1.03
C ASN A 9 -9.05 -25.40 1.89
N PHE A 10 -9.79 -24.53 1.22
CA PHE A 10 -10.41 -23.31 1.73
C PHE A 10 -11.61 -23.56 2.65
N VAL A 11 -11.50 -24.55 3.55
CA VAL A 11 -12.50 -24.91 4.57
C VAL A 11 -12.76 -23.73 5.52
N TYR A 12 -11.84 -22.75 5.60
CA TYR A 12 -11.98 -21.52 6.38
C TYR A 12 -11.95 -20.22 5.54
N ASN A 13 -12.41 -20.26 4.28
CA ASN A 13 -12.59 -19.06 3.43
C ASN A 13 -13.07 -17.83 4.22
N ASN A 14 -14.09 -18.03 5.05
CA ASN A 14 -14.73 -16.96 5.81
C ASN A 14 -13.80 -16.29 6.83
N VAL A 15 -12.95 -17.06 7.52
CA VAL A 15 -12.02 -16.50 8.53
C VAL A 15 -10.98 -15.61 7.86
N TRP A 16 -10.42 -16.05 6.73
CA TRP A 16 -9.44 -15.26 5.98
C TRP A 16 -10.05 -13.99 5.38
N ILE A 17 -11.29 -14.06 4.90
CA ILE A 17 -12.03 -12.87 4.43
C ILE A 17 -12.22 -11.87 5.57
N ILE A 18 -12.63 -12.33 6.75
CA ILE A 18 -12.82 -11.47 7.93
C ILE A 18 -11.51 -10.81 8.33
N ILE A 19 -10.41 -11.56 8.37
CA ILE A 19 -9.08 -11.02 8.70
C ILE A 19 -8.62 -10.00 7.66
N ALA A 20 -8.84 -10.26 6.36
CA ALA A 20 -8.48 -9.34 5.29
C ALA A 20 -9.24 -8.01 5.41
N LEU A 21 -10.56 -8.08 5.59
CA LEU A 21 -11.42 -6.91 5.69
C LEU A 21 -11.12 -6.11 6.97
N LEU A 22 -11.02 -6.78 8.11
CA LEU A 22 -10.66 -6.12 9.38
C LEU A 22 -9.26 -5.50 9.30
N GLY A 23 -8.27 -6.22 8.75
CA GLY A 23 -6.92 -5.72 8.57
C GLY A 23 -6.89 -4.45 7.72
N MET A 24 -7.61 -4.45 6.59
CA MET A 24 -7.74 -3.28 5.70
C MET A 24 -8.40 -2.08 6.39
N ILE A 25 -9.52 -2.29 7.10
CA ILE A 25 -10.26 -1.23 7.79
C ILE A 25 -9.43 -0.67 8.95
N LEU A 26 -8.90 -1.52 9.83
CA LEU A 26 -8.14 -1.06 11.00
C LEU A 26 -6.86 -0.34 10.60
N SER A 27 -6.09 -0.87 9.64
CA SER A 27 -4.86 -0.20 9.17
C SER A 27 -5.14 1.15 8.52
N SER A 28 -6.20 1.27 7.72
CA SER A 28 -6.60 2.57 7.15
C SER A 28 -7.04 3.59 8.20
N PHE A 29 -7.77 3.17 9.25
CA PHE A 29 -8.10 4.06 10.37
C PHE A 29 -6.85 4.50 11.14
N ILE A 30 -5.93 3.59 11.43
CA ILE A 30 -4.68 3.91 12.13
C ILE A 30 -3.83 4.90 11.31
N CYS A 31 -3.80 4.76 9.98
CA CYS A 31 -3.10 5.69 9.09
C CYS A 31 -3.56 7.15 9.25
N VAL A 32 -4.85 7.40 9.53
CA VAL A 32 -5.39 8.77 9.68
C VAL A 32 -4.85 9.47 10.92
N PHE A 33 -4.62 8.71 12.00
CA PHE A 33 -4.14 9.25 13.27
C PHE A 33 -2.60 9.24 13.41
N GLN A 34 -1.89 8.65 12.45
CA GLN A 34 -0.45 8.49 12.55
C GLN A 34 0.28 9.80 12.25
N SER A 35 1.05 10.29 13.22
CA SER A 35 1.86 11.53 13.10
C SER A 35 3.28 11.29 12.58
N ASP A 36 3.79 10.07 12.70
CA ASP A 36 5.11 9.65 12.25
C ASP A 36 5.07 9.14 10.79
N SER A 37 5.93 9.70 9.93
CA SER A 37 5.96 9.41 8.49
C SER A 37 6.33 7.96 8.16
N LYS A 38 7.32 7.38 8.85
CA LYS A 38 7.77 6.00 8.62
C LYS A 38 6.68 4.97 8.97
N SER A 39 5.98 5.19 10.09
CA SER A 39 4.85 4.35 10.48
C SER A 39 3.63 4.54 9.58
N LEU A 40 3.38 5.75 9.07
CA LEU A 40 2.30 5.98 8.11
C LEU A 40 2.53 5.17 6.82
N ALA A 41 3.77 5.13 6.31
CA ALA A 41 4.12 4.27 5.19
C ALA A 41 3.98 2.77 5.52
N ALA A 42 4.31 2.36 6.75
CA ALA A 42 4.16 0.97 7.18
C ALA A 42 2.70 0.54 7.35
N TYR A 43 1.81 1.38 7.89
CA TYR A 43 0.39 1.01 7.99
C TYR A 43 -0.31 1.05 6.64
N SER A 44 0.08 1.96 5.74
CA SER A 44 -0.47 1.95 4.38
C SER A 44 -0.01 0.73 3.56
N SER A 45 1.14 0.11 3.84
CA SER A 45 1.48 -1.17 3.19
C SER A 45 0.62 -2.34 3.66
N VAL A 46 0.18 -2.32 4.92
CA VAL A 46 -0.73 -3.32 5.47
C VAL A 46 -2.09 -3.28 4.78
N THR A 47 -2.62 -2.11 4.39
CA THR A 47 -3.89 -2.01 3.66
C THR A 47 -3.80 -2.70 2.29
N HIS A 48 -2.75 -2.41 1.52
CA HIS A 48 -2.54 -3.02 0.19
C HIS A 48 -2.32 -4.53 0.26
N MET A 49 -1.59 -5.02 1.27
CA MET A 49 -1.38 -6.45 1.47
C MET A 49 -2.64 -7.17 1.95
N SER A 50 -3.48 -6.51 2.75
CA SER A 50 -4.80 -7.04 3.13
C SER A 50 -5.71 -7.20 1.91
N PHE A 51 -5.64 -6.25 0.96
CA PHE A 51 -6.36 -6.32 -0.30
C PHE A 51 -5.84 -7.44 -1.22
N LEU A 52 -4.52 -7.65 -1.27
CA LEU A 52 -3.92 -8.80 -1.94
C LEU A 52 -4.39 -10.13 -1.33
N LEU A 53 -4.49 -10.21 -0.01
CA LEU A 53 -4.98 -11.41 0.65
C LEU A 53 -6.43 -11.71 0.25
N LEU A 54 -7.27 -10.68 0.17
CA LEU A 54 -8.66 -10.81 -0.31
C LEU A 54 -8.72 -11.33 -1.76
N SER A 55 -7.84 -10.85 -2.64
CA SER A 55 -7.81 -11.28 -4.04
C SER A 55 -7.35 -12.73 -4.21
N LEU A 56 -6.40 -13.20 -3.41
CA LEU A 56 -5.99 -14.60 -3.45
C LEU A 56 -7.12 -15.57 -3.05
N ILE A 57 -8.05 -15.14 -2.19
CA ILE A 57 -9.16 -15.97 -1.71
C ILE A 57 -10.17 -16.28 -2.81
N PHE A 58 -10.50 -15.32 -3.68
CA PHE A 58 -11.51 -15.51 -4.70
C PHE A 58 -11.14 -16.56 -5.78
N MET A 59 -9.87 -16.97 -5.89
CA MET A 59 -9.35 -18.04 -6.76
C MET A 59 -9.69 -17.97 -8.27
N MET A 60 -10.38 -16.92 -8.71
CA MET A 60 -10.65 -16.60 -10.11
C MET A 60 -9.38 -16.20 -10.87
N MET A 61 -9.40 -16.34 -12.21
CA MET A 61 -8.25 -15.98 -13.05
C MET A 61 -7.97 -14.47 -13.05
N SER A 62 -9.00 -13.63 -13.07
CA SER A 62 -8.88 -12.16 -12.92
C SER A 62 -8.22 -11.79 -11.60
N SER A 63 -8.70 -12.37 -10.51
CA SER A 63 -8.20 -12.12 -9.16
C SER A 63 -6.72 -12.49 -8.98
N LYS A 64 -6.25 -13.56 -9.63
CA LYS A 64 -4.82 -13.95 -9.65
C LYS A 64 -3.96 -12.93 -10.39
N ASN A 65 -4.42 -12.47 -11.55
CA ASN A 65 -3.70 -11.46 -12.31
C ASN A 65 -3.61 -10.14 -11.52
N SER A 66 -4.69 -9.77 -10.84
CA SER A 66 -4.66 -8.62 -9.95
C SER A 66 -3.72 -8.80 -8.76
N ALA A 67 -3.73 -9.95 -8.09
CA ALA A 67 -2.82 -10.22 -6.97
C ALA A 67 -1.35 -10.05 -7.38
N LEU A 68 -0.98 -10.54 -8.57
CA LEU A 68 0.35 -10.34 -9.15
C LEU A 68 0.64 -8.87 -9.43
N MET A 69 -0.30 -8.14 -10.04
CA MET A 69 -0.14 -6.72 -10.30
C MET A 69 0.00 -5.91 -9.00
N MET A 70 -0.77 -6.24 -7.96
CA MET A 70 -0.69 -5.56 -6.66
C MET A 70 0.65 -5.81 -5.98
N MET A 71 1.22 -7.02 -6.05
CA MET A 71 2.58 -7.29 -5.52
C MET A 71 3.64 -6.42 -6.18
N LEU A 72 3.60 -6.33 -7.52
CA LEU A 72 4.56 -5.53 -8.28
C LEU A 72 4.37 -4.04 -8.01
N ALA A 73 3.12 -3.56 -8.06
CA ALA A 73 2.76 -2.17 -7.78
C ALA A 73 3.23 -1.76 -6.39
N HIS A 74 2.86 -2.54 -5.37
CA HIS A 74 3.20 -2.24 -3.99
C HIS A 74 4.72 -2.31 -3.73
N GLY A 75 5.42 -3.28 -4.32
CA GLY A 75 6.88 -3.35 -4.21
C GLY A 75 7.58 -2.10 -4.75
N TYR A 76 7.08 -1.55 -5.86
CA TYR A 76 7.61 -0.32 -6.44
C TYR A 76 7.26 0.92 -5.60
N THR A 77 6.00 1.08 -5.19
CA THR A 77 5.57 2.27 -4.45
C THR A 77 6.13 2.31 -3.02
N SER A 78 6.21 1.17 -2.34
CA SER A 78 6.74 1.10 -0.98
C SER A 78 8.23 1.43 -0.91
N THR A 79 9.04 0.93 -1.84
CA THR A 79 10.48 1.25 -1.89
C THR A 79 10.72 2.73 -2.12
N LEU A 80 9.97 3.36 -3.03
CA LEU A 80 10.01 4.80 -3.25
C LEU A 80 9.56 5.62 -2.03
N MET A 81 8.47 5.21 -1.37
CA MET A 81 7.99 5.88 -0.15
C MET A 81 9.04 5.85 0.96
N PHE A 82 9.64 4.69 1.22
CA PHE A 82 10.68 4.56 2.24
C PHE A 82 11.95 5.34 1.89
N TYR A 83 12.31 5.42 0.61
CA TYR A 83 13.41 6.26 0.15
C TYR A 83 13.16 7.74 0.46
N VAL A 84 12.00 8.29 0.07
CA VAL A 84 11.70 9.71 0.30
C VAL A 84 11.56 10.05 1.79
N ILE A 85 11.00 9.14 2.59
CA ILE A 85 10.96 9.30 4.05
C ILE A 85 12.38 9.29 4.66
N GLY A 86 13.29 8.50 4.09
CA GLY A 86 14.70 8.48 4.46
C GLY A 86 15.40 9.81 4.19
N GLU A 87 15.23 10.35 2.98
CA GLU A 87 15.76 11.67 2.60
C GLU A 87 15.19 12.79 3.49
N PHE A 88 13.88 12.77 3.75
CA PHE A 88 13.23 13.70 4.67
C PHE A 88 13.86 13.66 6.07
N TYR A 89 14.13 12.46 6.59
CA TYR A 89 14.78 12.29 7.89
C TYR A 89 16.21 12.83 7.88
N HIS A 90 16.96 12.63 6.79
CA HIS A 90 18.32 13.13 6.65
C HIS A 90 18.37 14.67 6.65
N THR A 91 17.40 15.33 6.03
CA THR A 91 17.37 16.80 5.95
C THR A 91 16.77 17.48 7.17
N SER A 92 15.71 16.90 7.74
CA SER A 92 14.95 17.55 8.82
C SER A 92 15.36 17.08 10.21
N SER A 93 16.09 15.96 10.32
CA SER A 93 16.39 15.23 11.57
C SER A 93 15.14 14.86 12.40
N THR A 94 13.95 14.93 11.79
CA THR A 94 12.68 14.60 12.45
C THR A 94 11.89 13.62 11.60
N ARG A 95 10.95 12.89 12.24
CA ARG A 95 10.06 11.93 11.57
C ARG A 95 8.60 12.39 11.52
N MET A 96 8.31 13.57 12.08
CA MET A 96 6.95 14.08 12.23
C MET A 96 6.46 14.68 10.93
N ILE A 97 5.26 14.30 10.50
CA ILE A 97 4.62 14.79 9.27
C ILE A 97 4.41 16.31 9.33
N TYR A 98 4.25 16.90 10.50
CA TYR A 98 4.07 18.35 10.66
C TYR A 98 5.22 19.17 10.06
N PHE A 99 6.45 18.65 10.05
CA PHE A 99 7.61 19.32 9.47
C PHE A 99 7.81 19.03 7.97
N MET A 100 6.94 18.21 7.35
CA MET A 100 7.00 17.96 5.90
C MET A 100 6.69 19.21 5.07
N ASN A 101 5.89 20.16 5.58
CA ASN A 101 5.49 21.33 4.80
C ASN A 101 6.69 22.20 4.39
N SER A 102 7.60 22.46 5.33
CA SER A 102 8.86 23.18 5.04
C SER A 102 9.77 22.40 4.10
N PHE A 103 9.77 21.06 4.18
CA PHE A 103 10.55 20.21 3.28
C PHE A 103 10.03 20.26 1.85
N MET A 104 8.70 20.22 1.64
CA MET A 104 8.10 20.36 0.32
C MET A 104 8.39 21.72 -0.31
N ASN A 105 8.45 22.78 0.49
CA ASN A 105 8.74 24.12 -0.01
C ASN A 105 10.22 24.35 -0.35
N SER A 106 11.13 23.48 0.12
CA SER A 106 12.57 23.63 -0.15
C SER A 106 12.92 23.47 -1.62
N SER A 107 12.21 22.60 -2.35
CA SER A 107 12.49 22.30 -3.75
C SER A 107 11.28 21.72 -4.46
N MET A 108 10.96 22.30 -5.62
CA MET A 108 9.80 21.91 -6.43
C MET A 108 9.92 20.48 -6.98
N ILE A 109 11.14 20.00 -7.24
CA ILE A 109 11.36 18.66 -7.77
C ILE A 109 11.02 17.58 -6.73
N PHE A 110 11.43 17.78 -5.47
CA PHE A 110 11.11 16.85 -4.40
C PHE A 110 9.61 16.85 -4.08
N SER A 111 8.94 18.01 -4.12
CA SER A 111 7.49 18.07 -3.89
C SER A 111 6.68 17.37 -4.97
N ILE A 112 7.07 17.50 -6.25
CA ILE A 112 6.45 16.77 -7.35
C ILE A 112 6.69 15.26 -7.21
N MET A 113 7.92 14.83 -6.92
CA MET A 113 8.23 13.41 -6.73
C MET A 113 7.45 12.81 -5.56
N PHE A 114 7.40 13.51 -4.43
CA PHE A 114 6.60 13.09 -3.28
C PHE A 114 5.12 12.99 -3.66
N ALA A 115 4.54 14.02 -4.29
CA ALA A 115 3.16 13.99 -4.72
C ALA A 115 2.87 12.79 -5.64
N MET A 116 3.70 12.55 -6.66
CA MET A 116 3.54 11.40 -7.56
C MET A 116 3.56 10.07 -6.83
N ILE A 117 4.48 9.89 -5.88
CA ILE A 117 4.57 8.66 -5.09
C ILE A 117 3.32 8.50 -4.21
N PHE A 118 2.84 9.56 -3.56
CA PHE A 118 1.61 9.51 -2.76
C PHE A 118 0.37 9.21 -3.61
N LEU A 119 0.25 9.82 -4.80
CA LEU A 119 -0.83 9.50 -5.75
C LEU A 119 -0.76 8.04 -6.22
N SER A 120 0.44 7.51 -6.42
CA SER A 120 0.62 6.10 -6.80
C SER A 120 0.24 5.14 -5.65
N ASN A 121 0.41 5.56 -4.41
CA ASN A 121 0.01 4.76 -3.23
C ASN A 121 -1.51 4.82 -3.00
N SER A 122 -2.16 5.97 -3.24
CA SER A 122 -3.60 6.13 -2.99
C SER A 122 -4.52 5.43 -4.00
N GLY A 123 -3.98 4.80 -5.05
CA GLY A 123 -4.78 4.14 -6.06
C GLY A 123 -5.52 5.11 -6.98
N MET A 124 -4.96 6.30 -7.23
CA MET A 124 -5.51 7.24 -8.22
C MET A 124 -5.30 6.70 -9.66
N PRO A 125 -6.22 6.93 -10.61
CA PRO A 125 -5.94 6.72 -12.04
C PRO A 125 -4.84 7.73 -12.42
N PRO A 126 -3.66 7.40 -13.01
CA PRO A 126 -3.22 6.25 -13.83
C PRO A 126 -2.25 5.25 -13.14
N SER A 127 -2.38 5.00 -11.83
CA SER A 127 -1.45 4.15 -11.08
C SER A 127 -1.64 2.64 -11.30
N LEU A 128 -0.57 1.87 -11.06
CA LEU A 128 -0.59 0.40 -11.07
C LEU A 128 -1.46 -0.19 -9.94
N SER A 129 -1.48 0.46 -8.78
CA SER A 129 -2.30 0.07 -7.64
C SER A 129 -3.80 0.18 -7.98
N PHE A 130 -4.21 1.26 -8.66
CA PHE A 130 -5.58 1.40 -9.18
C PHE A 130 -5.95 0.27 -10.13
N LEU A 131 -5.09 -0.02 -11.13
CA LEU A 131 -5.33 -1.10 -12.10
C LEU A 131 -5.52 -2.45 -11.39
N SER A 132 -4.70 -2.74 -10.38
CA SER A 132 -4.85 -3.97 -9.61
C SER A 132 -6.21 -4.01 -8.87
N GLN A 133 -6.61 -2.91 -8.24
CA GLN A 133 -7.88 -2.84 -7.52
C GLN A 133 -9.07 -2.99 -8.46
N PHE A 134 -9.00 -2.40 -9.64
CA PHE A 134 -10.05 -2.49 -10.66
C PHE A 134 -10.23 -3.90 -11.22
N ILE A 135 -9.15 -4.67 -11.42
CA ILE A 135 -9.21 -6.03 -12.01
C ILE A 135 -9.84 -7.07 -11.05
N ILE A 136 -9.87 -6.80 -9.74
CA ILE A 136 -10.51 -7.70 -8.76
C ILE A 136 -12.03 -7.57 -8.77
N ILE A 137 -12.53 -6.36 -9.01
CA ILE A 137 -13.96 -6.03 -9.06
C ILE A 137 -14.54 -6.57 -10.37
#